data_AF-A0AAE2RF64-F1
#
_entry.id   AF-A0AAE2RF64-F1
#
_cell.length_a   1.000
_cell.length_b   1.000
_cell.length_c   1.000
_cell.angle_alpha   90.00
_cell.angle_beta   90.00
_cell.angle_gamma   90.00
#
_symmetry.space_group_name_H-M   'P 1'
#
loop_
_entity.id
_entity.type
_entity.pdbx_description
1 polymer ?
#
loop_
_entity_poly.entity_id
_entity_poly.type
_entity_poly.pdbx_seq_one_letter_code
_entity_poly.pdbx_strand_id
1 'polypeptide(L)'
;MERVTFDQLLELYRNTEFLSVGREGLLSVSTEEIRGILGRIDADPREADRIGFAFQDDISSCEVGDKINVEVGSPRPGIGILVDKFDDLLRSPEACFSEPQNYFVIEYKIHRKTSPPHRLQTIYRQVLAVISIIAEAATFADRTRRELVFIGDGRTVIPALFQKAELDVVDLGQCSKFLSLFDSVTHRDQKLGILNATIVRMVQSLPRESRLHHLLSNLDVINDDIQNGYRLFASSFSYSKVRSELAAAKLEFTGKIHKTIVDIQGQLLGIPAATIIVATQMKEPGSCLQSWTNTAIIVGAWLFVVLLLLSLINQWLTLAAISAEISRQKQKLETDYADLGSELTSTFNGVADRICWHRIALVIIGLVSCGGAMIASAAYIYIKPLSNICS
;
A
#
# COMPACT_ATOMS: atom_id res chain seq x y z
N MET A 1 8.34 -16.48 -54.92
CA MET A 1 9.20 -15.30 -54.70
C MET A 1 9.08 -14.88 -53.25
N GLU A 2 10.20 -14.53 -52.63
CA GLU A 2 10.21 -13.96 -51.29
C GLU A 2 9.56 -12.58 -51.33
N ARG A 3 8.72 -12.27 -50.35
CA ARG A 3 7.97 -11.01 -50.28
C ARG A 3 8.81 -9.89 -49.69
N VAL A 4 8.62 -8.65 -50.13
CA VAL A 4 9.37 -7.50 -49.59
C VAL A 4 8.94 -7.21 -48.14
N THR A 5 9.92 -7.09 -47.23
CA THR A 5 9.67 -6.79 -45.80
C THR A 5 9.61 -5.28 -45.54
N PHE A 6 9.12 -4.88 -44.37
CA PHE A 6 9.12 -3.46 -44.00
C PHE A 6 10.53 -2.89 -43.81
N ASP A 7 11.50 -3.69 -43.32
CA ASP A 7 12.88 -3.24 -43.19
C ASP A 7 13.50 -2.95 -44.57
N GLN A 8 13.18 -3.75 -45.59
CA GLN A 8 13.58 -3.50 -46.98
C GLN A 8 12.90 -2.23 -47.55
N LEU A 9 11.61 -2.02 -47.25
CA LEU A 9 10.92 -0.78 -47.61
C LEU A 9 11.51 0.45 -46.92
N LEU A 10 11.93 0.31 -45.66
CA LEU A 10 12.54 1.39 -44.89
C LEU A 10 13.85 1.86 -45.54
N GLU A 11 14.62 0.95 -46.14
CA GLU A 11 15.81 1.30 -46.92
C GLU A 11 15.46 2.14 -48.14
N LEU A 12 14.39 1.79 -48.87
CA LEU A 12 13.91 2.61 -49.99
C LEU A 12 13.48 3.99 -49.52
N TYR A 13 12.67 4.07 -48.45
CA TYR A 13 12.16 5.36 -47.94
C TYR A 13 13.28 6.29 -47.47
N ARG A 14 14.33 5.74 -46.85
CA ARG A 14 15.48 6.54 -46.39
C ARG A 14 16.26 7.16 -47.55
N ASN A 15 16.41 6.41 -48.64
CA ASN A 15 17.12 6.81 -49.85
C ASN A 15 16.24 7.55 -50.86
N THR A 16 14.97 7.79 -50.53
CA THR A 16 14.06 8.61 -51.32
C THR A 16 14.10 10.06 -50.82
N GLU A 17 14.26 10.99 -51.76
CA GLU A 17 14.01 12.41 -51.55
C GLU A 17 12.59 12.70 -52.02
N PHE A 18 11.65 12.77 -51.08
CA PHE A 18 10.24 13.07 -51.35
C PHE A 18 10.08 14.53 -51.78
N LEU A 19 9.33 14.76 -52.85
CA LEU A 19 9.00 16.10 -53.34
C LEU A 19 7.97 16.76 -52.41
N SER A 20 7.96 18.10 -52.39
CA SER A 20 7.19 18.90 -51.42
C SER A 20 5.67 18.82 -51.59
N VAL A 21 5.18 18.30 -52.71
CA VAL A 21 3.74 18.11 -52.99
C VAL A 21 3.54 16.73 -53.61
N GLY A 22 2.86 15.83 -52.88
CA GLY A 22 2.53 14.50 -53.36
C GLY A 22 3.40 13.38 -52.75
N ARG A 23 3.27 12.20 -53.32
CA ARG A 23 4.00 10.97 -52.94
C ARG A 23 5.11 10.60 -53.91
N GLU A 24 5.43 11.53 -54.81
CA GLU A 24 6.53 11.40 -55.74
C GLU A 24 7.85 11.72 -55.05
N GLY A 25 8.90 11.01 -55.44
CA GLY A 25 10.22 11.22 -54.91
C GLY A 25 11.31 10.70 -55.83
N LEU A 26 12.53 11.16 -55.57
CA LEU A 26 13.72 10.74 -56.28
C LEU A 26 14.45 9.71 -55.42
N LEU A 27 14.39 8.43 -55.80
CA LEU A 27 15.10 7.35 -55.12
C LEU A 27 16.54 7.28 -55.62
N SER A 28 17.50 7.34 -54.71
CA SER A 28 18.92 7.11 -55.03
C SER A 28 19.27 5.63 -54.83
N VAL A 29 19.75 4.96 -55.88
CA VAL A 29 20.14 3.55 -55.82
C VAL A 29 21.57 3.44 -55.29
N SER A 30 21.72 3.53 -53.97
CA SER A 30 23.05 3.60 -53.33
C SER A 30 23.73 2.26 -53.10
N THR A 31 22.98 1.15 -53.10
CA THR A 31 23.49 -0.20 -52.80
C THR A 31 22.91 -1.25 -53.73
N GLU A 32 23.61 -2.36 -53.89
CA GLU A 32 23.13 -3.52 -54.65
C GLU A 32 21.88 -4.14 -54.01
N GLU A 33 21.72 -3.99 -52.69
CA GLU A 33 20.52 -4.41 -51.96
C GLU A 33 19.28 -3.64 -52.42
N ILE A 34 19.37 -2.31 -52.55
CA ILE A 34 18.28 -1.47 -53.07
C ILE A 34 17.93 -1.92 -54.49
N ARG A 35 18.92 -2.09 -55.36
CA ARG A 35 18.70 -2.57 -56.74
C ARG A 35 18.01 -3.93 -56.77
N GLY A 36 18.42 -4.86 -55.91
CA GLY A 36 17.78 -6.16 -55.76
C GLY A 36 16.33 -6.07 -55.27
N ILE A 37 16.01 -5.11 -54.40
CA ILE A 37 14.63 -4.84 -53.99
C ILE A 37 13.82 -4.28 -55.16
N LEU A 38 14.33 -3.31 -55.91
CA LEU A 38 13.63 -2.71 -57.05
C LEU A 38 13.30 -3.74 -58.12
N GLY A 39 14.24 -4.61 -58.48
CA GLY A 39 14.00 -5.68 -59.46
C GLY A 39 12.94 -6.68 -59.01
N ARG A 40 12.77 -6.91 -57.70
CA ARG A 40 11.68 -7.77 -57.16
C ARG A 40 10.32 -7.10 -57.27
N ILE A 41 10.26 -5.78 -57.10
CA ILE A 41 9.03 -5.00 -57.21
C ILE A 41 8.59 -4.93 -58.67
N ASP A 42 9.53 -4.69 -59.59
CA ASP A 42 9.28 -4.64 -61.03
C ASP A 42 8.80 -5.99 -61.59
N ALA A 43 9.39 -7.09 -61.12
CA ALA A 43 9.04 -8.43 -61.59
C ALA A 43 7.65 -8.93 -61.13
N ASP A 44 7.04 -8.32 -60.10
CA ASP A 44 5.71 -8.71 -59.58
C ASP A 44 4.81 -7.48 -59.31
N PRO A 45 3.91 -7.14 -60.24
CA PRO A 45 2.96 -6.04 -60.08
C PRO A 45 2.09 -6.15 -58.82
N ARG A 46 1.81 -7.37 -58.33
CA ARG A 46 1.02 -7.56 -57.10
C ARG A 46 1.81 -7.18 -55.85
N GLU A 47 3.13 -7.34 -55.87
CA GLU A 47 3.99 -6.88 -54.79
C GLU A 47 4.09 -5.35 -54.81
N ALA A 48 4.24 -4.72 -55.98
CA ALA A 48 4.20 -3.27 -56.16
C ALA A 48 2.93 -2.64 -55.54
N ASP A 49 1.75 -3.18 -55.87
CA ASP A 49 0.47 -2.76 -55.28
C ASP A 49 0.42 -3.01 -53.77
N ARG A 50 0.99 -4.12 -53.30
CA ARG A 50 0.97 -4.50 -51.89
C ARG A 50 1.79 -3.53 -51.02
N ILE A 51 2.92 -3.07 -51.54
CA ILE A 51 3.80 -2.15 -50.81
C ILE A 51 3.52 -0.67 -51.14
N GLY A 52 2.71 -0.40 -52.16
CA GLY A 52 2.40 0.95 -52.60
C GLY A 52 3.61 1.62 -53.25
N PHE A 53 4.31 0.95 -54.15
CA PHE A 53 5.50 1.48 -54.80
C PHE A 53 5.37 1.34 -56.32
N ALA A 54 5.44 2.46 -57.02
CA ALA A 54 5.34 2.52 -58.47
C ALA A 54 6.53 3.27 -59.08
N PHE A 55 6.92 2.86 -60.27
CA PHE A 55 8.05 3.42 -61.01
C PHE A 55 7.53 4.32 -62.11
N GLN A 56 8.11 5.52 -62.24
CA GLN A 56 7.79 6.43 -63.34
C GLN A 56 8.79 6.28 -64.50
N ASP A 57 10.00 5.81 -64.20
CA ASP A 57 11.05 5.52 -65.20
C ASP A 57 11.17 4.00 -65.46
N ASP A 58 11.73 3.63 -66.61
CA ASP A 58 12.08 2.25 -66.93
C ASP A 58 13.32 1.82 -66.13
N ILE A 59 13.19 0.73 -65.36
CA ILE A 59 14.18 0.29 -64.36
C ILE A 59 15.09 -0.80 -64.94
N SER A 60 14.80 -1.29 -66.15
CA SER A 60 15.46 -2.45 -66.74
C SER A 60 16.98 -2.25 -66.96
N SER A 61 17.47 -1.01 -66.95
CA SER A 61 18.90 -0.66 -67.04
C SER A 61 19.48 0.06 -65.80
N CYS A 62 18.81 0.00 -64.65
CA CYS A 62 19.28 0.70 -63.45
C CYS A 62 20.58 0.09 -62.88
N GLU A 63 21.57 0.95 -62.63
CA GLU A 63 22.83 0.66 -61.95
C GLU A 63 22.94 1.37 -60.58
N VAL A 64 23.85 0.87 -59.73
CA VAL A 64 24.16 1.52 -58.46
C VAL A 64 24.79 2.88 -58.72
N GLY A 65 24.19 3.94 -58.18
CA GLY A 65 24.54 5.34 -58.43
C GLY A 65 23.44 6.14 -59.14
N ASP A 66 22.47 5.45 -59.75
CA ASP A 66 21.38 6.09 -60.47
C ASP A 66 20.33 6.71 -59.53
N LYS A 67 19.56 7.65 -60.10
CA LYS A 67 18.42 8.28 -59.47
C LYS A 67 17.17 8.01 -60.29
N ILE A 68 16.13 7.47 -59.65
CA ILE A 68 14.90 7.03 -60.30
C ILE A 68 13.72 7.81 -59.73
N ASN A 69 12.81 8.25 -60.61
CA ASN A 69 11.53 8.83 -60.19
C ASN A 69 10.58 7.70 -59.77
N VAL A 70 10.15 7.78 -58.52
CA VAL A 70 9.26 6.80 -57.89
C VAL A 70 8.04 7.48 -57.30
N GLU A 71 6.92 6.78 -57.33
CA GLU A 71 5.71 7.16 -56.61
C GLU A 71 5.49 6.18 -55.45
N VAL A 72 5.46 6.70 -54.23
CA VAL A 72 5.43 5.91 -52.99
C VAL A 72 4.13 6.13 -52.23
N GLY A 73 3.13 5.32 -52.56
CA GLY A 73 1.87 5.24 -51.84
C GLY A 73 1.97 4.56 -50.47
N SER A 74 0.82 4.45 -49.78
CA SER A 74 0.76 3.76 -48.50
C SER A 74 0.83 2.23 -48.70
N PRO A 75 1.74 1.52 -48.02
CA PRO A 75 1.74 0.06 -48.04
C PRO A 75 0.47 -0.49 -47.38
N ARG A 76 0.13 -1.75 -47.65
CA ARG A 76 -0.98 -2.41 -46.94
C ARG A 76 -0.76 -2.32 -45.42
N PRO A 77 -1.83 -2.06 -44.61
CA PRO A 77 -1.69 -1.81 -43.17
C PRO A 77 -0.95 -2.90 -42.37
N GLY A 78 -0.97 -4.15 -42.82
CA GLY A 78 -0.24 -5.26 -42.19
C GLY A 78 1.28 -5.25 -42.42
N ILE A 79 1.80 -4.40 -43.29
CA ILE A 79 3.24 -4.30 -43.61
C ILE A 79 3.87 -3.18 -42.79
N GLY A 80 3.25 -2.01 -42.82
CA GLY A 80 3.66 -0.86 -42.05
C GLY A 80 2.83 0.37 -42.37
N ILE A 81 3.22 1.50 -41.78
CA ILE A 81 2.53 2.79 -41.90
C ILE A 81 3.49 3.79 -42.54
N LEU A 82 3.09 4.39 -43.66
CA LEU A 82 3.83 5.47 -44.29
C LEU A 82 2.98 6.74 -44.24
N VAL A 83 3.47 7.76 -43.54
CA VAL A 83 2.75 9.01 -43.31
C VAL A 83 3.63 10.22 -43.61
N ASP A 84 2.98 11.33 -43.97
CA ASP A 84 3.69 12.57 -44.28
C ASP A 84 4.15 13.24 -42.99
N LYS A 85 3.23 13.45 -42.05
CA LYS A 85 3.49 14.14 -40.78
C LYS A 85 3.36 13.21 -39.59
N PHE A 86 3.98 13.60 -38.48
CA PHE A 86 3.89 12.84 -37.24
C PHE A 86 2.46 12.75 -36.68
N ASP A 87 1.62 13.78 -36.91
CA ASP A 87 0.20 13.77 -36.52
C ASP A 87 -0.60 12.65 -37.18
N ASP A 88 -0.26 12.30 -38.42
CA ASP A 88 -0.95 11.24 -39.13
C ASP A 88 -0.59 9.86 -38.56
N LEU A 89 0.62 9.71 -37.99
CA LEU A 89 1.00 8.51 -37.24
C LEU A 89 0.11 8.35 -36.00
N LEU A 90 -0.10 9.44 -35.24
CA LEU A 90 -0.87 9.46 -34.00
C LEU A 90 -2.35 9.11 -34.21
N ARG A 91 -2.90 9.38 -35.40
CA ARG A 91 -4.29 9.04 -35.76
C ARG A 91 -4.52 7.55 -35.99
N SER A 92 -3.46 6.75 -36.10
CA SER A 92 -3.57 5.30 -36.31
C SER A 92 -4.31 4.62 -35.15
N PRO A 93 -5.10 3.54 -35.40
CA PRO A 93 -6.00 2.97 -34.38
C PRO A 93 -5.33 2.58 -33.05
N GLU A 94 -4.13 1.99 -33.11
CA GLU A 94 -3.40 1.52 -31.90
C GLU A 94 -2.36 2.52 -31.38
N ALA A 95 -2.10 3.61 -32.12
CA ALA A 95 -1.04 4.56 -31.78
C ALA A 95 -1.29 5.30 -30.46
N CYS A 96 -2.51 5.25 -29.91
CA CYS A 96 -2.82 5.84 -28.61
C CYS A 96 -2.48 4.94 -27.41
N PHE A 97 -2.31 3.63 -27.62
CA PHE A 97 -1.98 2.66 -26.57
C PHE A 97 -0.62 1.99 -26.75
N SER A 98 -0.10 1.95 -27.98
CA SER A 98 1.20 1.35 -28.27
C SER A 98 1.85 2.01 -29.49
N GLU A 99 3.17 2.17 -29.45
CA GLU A 99 3.92 2.65 -30.61
C GLU A 99 3.84 1.60 -31.73
N PRO A 100 3.44 1.97 -32.96
CA PRO A 100 3.43 1.06 -34.09
C PRO A 100 4.81 0.44 -34.34
N GLN A 101 4.86 -0.85 -34.66
CA GLN A 101 6.14 -1.55 -34.86
C GLN A 101 6.85 -1.08 -36.14
N ASN A 102 6.07 -0.86 -37.19
CA ASN A 102 6.55 -0.58 -38.54
C ASN A 102 5.93 0.74 -39.02
N TYR A 103 6.70 1.82 -38.96
CA TYR A 103 6.28 3.11 -39.51
C TYR A 103 7.45 3.91 -40.04
N PHE A 104 7.14 4.79 -40.99
CA PHE A 104 8.03 5.84 -41.48
C PHE A 104 7.24 7.15 -41.62
N VAL A 105 7.75 8.21 -40.99
CA VAL A 105 7.25 9.58 -41.11
C VAL A 105 8.20 10.34 -42.01
N ILE A 106 7.68 10.85 -43.12
CA ILE A 106 8.48 11.55 -44.13
C ILE A 106 9.04 12.85 -43.55
N GLU A 107 8.21 13.61 -42.83
CA GLU A 107 8.62 14.77 -42.05
C GLU A 107 9.68 14.33 -41.03
N TYR A 108 10.94 14.74 -41.26
CA TYR A 108 12.14 14.38 -40.49
C TYR A 108 12.67 12.94 -40.64
N LYS A 109 12.17 12.14 -41.60
CA LYS A 109 12.61 10.75 -41.86
C LYS A 109 12.62 9.87 -40.60
N ILE A 110 11.58 9.98 -39.78
CA ILE A 110 11.48 9.30 -38.48
C ILE A 110 10.93 7.89 -38.66
N HIS A 111 11.53 6.91 -37.99
CA HIS A 111 11.03 5.55 -37.87
C HIS A 111 11.27 5.03 -36.45
N ARG A 112 10.66 3.89 -36.08
CA ARG A 112 10.73 3.37 -34.71
C ARG A 112 12.15 3.26 -34.12
N LYS A 113 13.12 2.86 -34.93
CA LYS A 113 14.53 2.66 -34.53
C LYS A 113 15.43 3.88 -34.78
N THR A 114 14.88 5.07 -35.01
CA THR A 114 15.68 6.30 -35.23
C THR A 114 16.57 6.54 -34.02
N SER A 115 17.87 6.72 -34.26
CA SER A 115 18.90 6.90 -33.23
C SER A 115 19.80 8.10 -33.58
N PRO A 116 19.92 9.12 -32.70
CA PRO A 116 19.15 9.28 -31.47
C PRO A 116 17.65 9.50 -31.75
N PRO A 117 16.73 9.11 -30.84
CA PRO A 117 15.30 9.34 -31.04
C PRO A 117 14.97 10.81 -31.23
N HIS A 118 14.06 11.11 -32.16
CA HIS A 118 13.59 12.47 -32.35
C HIS A 118 12.82 12.96 -31.12
N ARG A 119 12.85 14.26 -30.81
CA ARG A 119 12.16 14.84 -29.63
C ARG A 119 10.69 14.41 -29.54
N LEU A 120 9.97 14.43 -30.67
CA LEU A 120 8.57 13.99 -30.73
C LEU A 120 8.39 12.51 -30.37
N GLN A 121 9.32 11.62 -30.76
CA GLN A 121 9.27 10.21 -30.37
C GLN A 121 9.48 10.04 -28.88
N THR A 122 10.41 10.79 -28.29
CA THR A 122 10.66 10.74 -26.84
C THR A 122 9.43 11.16 -26.05
N ILE A 123 8.79 12.27 -26.42
CA ILE A 123 7.56 12.74 -25.78
C ILE A 123 6.44 11.72 -25.97
N TYR A 124 6.23 11.26 -27.20
CA TYR A 124 5.19 10.28 -27.53
C TYR A 124 5.32 8.99 -26.70
N ARG A 125 6.53 8.43 -26.58
CA ARG A 125 6.79 7.23 -25.76
C ARG A 125 6.49 7.45 -24.28
N GLN A 126 6.80 8.64 -23.75
CA GLN A 126 6.49 8.99 -22.37
C GLN A 126 4.98 9.13 -22.15
N VAL A 127 4.26 9.76 -23.08
CA VAL A 127 2.80 9.85 -23.05
C VAL A 127 2.16 8.45 -23.09
N LEU A 128 2.67 7.55 -23.94
CA LEU A 128 2.21 6.16 -23.98
C LEU A 128 2.39 5.45 -22.63
N ALA A 129 3.53 5.65 -21.96
CA ALA A 129 3.77 5.06 -20.64
C ALA A 129 2.80 5.60 -19.58
N VAL A 130 2.54 6.92 -19.58
CA VAL A 130 1.54 7.54 -18.71
C VAL A 130 0.15 6.96 -18.99
N ILE A 131 -0.23 6.85 -20.26
CA ILE A 131 -1.54 6.34 -20.68
C ILE A 131 -1.71 4.85 -20.31
N SER A 132 -0.63 4.07 -20.31
CA SER A 132 -0.65 2.69 -19.82
C SER A 132 -1.09 2.61 -18.36
N ILE A 133 -0.54 3.45 -17.48
CA ILE A 133 -0.92 3.49 -16.06
C ILE A 133 -2.34 4.03 -15.88
N ILE A 134 -2.72 5.06 -16.66
CA ILE A 134 -4.10 5.56 -16.65
C ILE A 134 -5.08 4.47 -17.08
N ALA A 135 -4.73 3.64 -18.07
CA ALA A 135 -5.53 2.51 -18.51
C ALA A 135 -5.64 1.42 -17.44
N GLU A 136 -4.60 1.20 -16.63
CA GLU A 136 -4.66 0.31 -15.47
C GLU A 136 -5.59 0.85 -14.37
N ALA A 137 -5.65 2.17 -14.18
CA ALA A 137 -6.56 2.79 -13.22
C ALA A 137 -8.01 2.88 -13.74
N ALA A 138 -8.21 2.84 -15.05
CA ALA A 138 -9.54 2.84 -15.67
C ALA A 138 -10.30 1.55 -15.36
N THR A 139 -11.64 1.60 -15.36
CA THR A 139 -12.46 0.40 -15.22
C THR A 139 -12.26 -0.53 -16.42
N PHE A 140 -12.14 0.04 -17.62
CA PHE A 140 -11.63 -0.65 -18.81
C PHE A 140 -11.16 0.36 -19.87
N ALA A 141 -10.27 -0.10 -20.76
CA ALA A 141 -9.82 0.63 -21.94
C ALA A 141 -10.39 0.00 -23.21
N ASP A 142 -11.29 0.71 -23.90
CA ASP A 142 -11.81 0.31 -25.21
C ASP A 142 -10.83 0.74 -26.29
N ARG A 143 -10.01 -0.21 -26.76
CA ARG A 143 -9.02 0.04 -27.81
C ARG A 143 -9.66 0.31 -29.17
N THR A 144 -10.79 -0.30 -29.46
CA THR A 144 -11.49 -0.12 -30.73
C THR A 144 -12.03 1.30 -30.87
N ARG A 145 -12.59 1.86 -29.79
CA ARG A 145 -13.09 3.25 -29.75
C ARG A 145 -12.05 4.26 -29.32
N ARG A 146 -10.90 3.81 -28.83
CA ARG A 146 -9.84 4.64 -28.23
C ARG A 146 -10.39 5.44 -27.05
N GLU A 147 -11.03 4.74 -26.13
CA GLU A 147 -11.68 5.33 -24.96
C GLU A 147 -11.17 4.69 -23.67
N LEU A 148 -10.86 5.52 -22.68
CA LEU A 148 -10.62 5.11 -21.30
C LEU A 148 -11.90 5.37 -20.50
N VAL A 149 -12.47 4.32 -19.92
CA VAL A 149 -13.77 4.38 -19.24
C VAL A 149 -13.59 4.20 -17.74
N PHE A 150 -14.11 5.16 -16.99
CA PHE A 150 -14.08 5.21 -15.53
C PHE A 150 -15.52 5.15 -15.00
N ILE A 151 -15.77 4.17 -14.14
CA ILE A 151 -17.07 3.96 -13.48
C ILE A 151 -16.88 4.15 -11.97
N GLY A 152 -17.46 5.22 -11.45
CA GLY A 152 -17.58 5.52 -10.02
C GLY A 152 -19.04 5.88 -9.70
N ASP A 153 -19.28 7.08 -9.18
CA ASP A 153 -20.63 7.63 -8.98
C ASP A 153 -21.35 7.98 -10.30
N GLY A 154 -20.62 7.95 -11.42
CA GLY A 154 -21.12 8.14 -12.77
C GLY A 154 -20.17 7.55 -13.81
N ARG A 155 -20.60 7.59 -15.08
CA ARG A 155 -19.77 7.14 -16.21
C ARG A 155 -18.97 8.31 -16.78
N THR A 156 -17.65 8.25 -16.63
CA THR A 156 -16.71 9.21 -17.22
C THR A 156 -15.91 8.54 -18.32
N VAL A 157 -15.90 9.14 -19.51
CA VAL A 157 -15.19 8.62 -20.69
C VAL A 157 -14.17 9.64 -21.15
N ILE A 158 -12.92 9.20 -21.33
CA ILE A 158 -11.82 10.02 -21.86
C ILE A 158 -11.41 9.44 -23.21
N PRO A 159 -11.58 10.19 -24.32
CA PRO A 159 -11.04 9.79 -25.61
C PRO A 159 -9.51 9.88 -25.59
N ALA A 160 -8.83 8.81 -26.00
CA ALA A 160 -7.39 8.77 -26.22
C ALA A 160 -7.07 9.26 -27.64
N LEU A 161 -7.44 10.50 -27.94
CA LEU A 161 -7.15 11.15 -29.22
C LEU A 161 -5.86 11.94 -29.11
N PHE A 162 -4.80 11.47 -29.76
CA PHE A 162 -3.52 12.16 -29.80
C PHE A 162 -3.41 13.04 -31.03
N GLN A 163 -3.11 14.31 -30.81
CA GLN A 163 -2.59 15.26 -31.78
C GLN A 163 -1.31 15.86 -31.23
N LYS A 164 -0.54 16.54 -32.07
CA LYS A 164 0.66 17.26 -31.66
C LYS A 164 0.40 18.23 -30.51
N ALA A 165 -0.79 18.84 -30.46
CA ALA A 165 -1.21 19.71 -29.37
C ALA A 165 -1.16 19.03 -27.99
N GLU A 166 -1.53 17.74 -27.89
CA GLU A 166 -1.41 16.98 -26.65
C GLU A 166 0.04 16.68 -26.28
N LEU A 167 0.93 16.53 -27.27
CA LEU A 167 2.35 16.29 -27.02
C LEU A 167 3.08 17.58 -26.61
N ASP A 168 2.67 18.73 -27.14
CA ASP A 168 3.32 20.02 -26.90
C ASP A 168 3.11 20.55 -25.47
N VAL A 169 2.03 20.14 -24.80
CA VAL A 169 1.72 20.56 -23.40
C VAL A 169 2.38 19.69 -22.33
N VAL A 170 3.06 18.61 -22.73
CA VAL A 170 3.58 17.61 -21.80
C VAL A 170 4.95 18.02 -21.25
N ASP A 171 5.04 18.05 -19.92
CA ASP A 171 6.30 18.16 -19.19
C ASP A 171 6.89 16.76 -18.94
N LEU A 172 8.04 16.49 -19.57
CA LEU A 172 8.77 15.22 -19.41
C LEU A 172 9.19 14.93 -17.96
N GLY A 173 9.49 15.96 -17.17
CA GLY A 173 9.79 15.83 -15.75
C GLY A 173 8.56 15.37 -14.96
N GLN A 174 7.38 15.92 -15.25
CA GLN A 174 6.12 15.48 -14.61
C GLN A 174 5.71 14.07 -15.04
N CYS A 175 5.92 13.69 -16.31
CA CYS A 175 5.75 12.30 -16.75
C CYS A 175 6.67 11.36 -15.95
N SER A 176 7.95 11.70 -15.83
CA SER A 176 8.92 10.86 -15.11
C SER A 176 8.55 10.72 -13.62
N LYS A 177 8.15 11.82 -12.97
CA LYS A 177 7.64 11.81 -11.59
C LYS A 177 6.39 10.92 -11.48
N PHE A 178 5.44 11.06 -12.41
CA PHE A 178 4.23 10.25 -12.45
C PHE A 178 4.53 8.76 -12.54
N LEU A 179 5.38 8.34 -13.49
CA LEU A 179 5.76 6.95 -13.65
C LEU A 179 6.42 6.39 -12.37
N SER A 180 7.32 7.18 -11.75
CA SER A 180 8.02 6.76 -10.53
C SER A 180 7.10 6.49 -9.32
N LEU A 181 5.91 7.11 -9.28
CA LEU A 181 4.92 6.83 -8.23
C LEU A 181 4.43 5.38 -8.26
N PHE A 182 4.56 4.72 -9.40
CA PHE A 182 4.04 3.38 -9.68
C PHE A 182 5.14 2.34 -9.94
N ASP A 183 6.43 2.65 -9.78
CA ASP A 183 7.52 1.67 -9.95
C ASP A 183 7.45 0.53 -8.91
N SER A 184 6.97 0.83 -7.71
CA SER A 184 6.80 -0.16 -6.65
C SER A 184 5.45 -0.86 -6.72
N VAL A 185 5.43 -2.18 -6.53
CA VAL A 185 4.18 -2.96 -6.36
C VAL A 185 3.46 -2.62 -5.05
N THR A 186 4.17 -2.05 -4.07
CA THR A 186 3.61 -1.68 -2.76
C THR A 186 2.43 -0.73 -2.89
N HIS A 187 1.28 -1.19 -2.39
CA HIS A 187 0.00 -0.47 -2.40
C HIS A 187 -0.40 0.05 -3.79
N ARG A 188 0.00 -0.65 -4.88
CA ARG A 188 -0.30 -0.24 -6.26
C ARG A 188 -1.80 -0.06 -6.48
N ASP A 189 -2.62 -1.01 -6.04
CA ASP A 189 -4.08 -0.95 -6.20
C ASP A 189 -4.67 0.28 -5.52
N GLN A 190 -4.16 0.67 -4.35
CA GLN A 190 -4.60 1.87 -3.66
C GLN A 190 -4.17 3.14 -4.39
N LYS A 191 -2.94 3.19 -4.93
CA LYS A 191 -2.47 4.31 -5.76
C LYS A 191 -3.29 4.42 -7.05
N LEU A 192 -3.64 3.30 -7.69
CA LEU A 192 -4.52 3.26 -8.86
C LEU A 192 -5.94 3.73 -8.51
N GLY A 193 -6.46 3.35 -7.35
CA GLY A 193 -7.74 3.84 -6.84
C GLY A 193 -7.75 5.35 -6.60
N ILE A 194 -6.68 5.89 -6.01
CA ILE A 194 -6.51 7.34 -5.84
C ILE A 194 -6.43 8.03 -7.21
N LEU A 195 -5.63 7.50 -8.13
CA LEU A 195 -5.51 8.02 -9.50
C LEU A 195 -6.87 8.04 -10.22
N ASN A 196 -7.64 6.96 -10.13
CA ASN A 196 -8.98 6.88 -10.70
C ASN A 196 -9.88 8.02 -10.18
N ALA A 197 -9.96 8.18 -8.85
CA ALA A 197 -10.75 9.22 -8.23
C ALA A 197 -10.30 10.64 -8.64
N THR A 198 -8.98 10.88 -8.68
CA THR A 198 -8.39 12.15 -9.12
C THR A 198 -8.75 12.47 -10.56
N ILE A 199 -8.60 11.50 -11.48
CA ILE A 199 -8.94 11.67 -12.89
C ILE A 199 -10.41 12.03 -13.06
N VAL A 200 -11.31 11.25 -12.46
CA VAL A 200 -12.76 11.48 -12.56
C VAL A 200 -13.10 12.88 -12.06
N ARG A 201 -12.57 13.27 -10.90
CA ARG A 201 -12.80 14.59 -10.31
C ARG A 201 -12.35 15.73 -11.24
N MET A 202 -11.19 15.60 -11.88
CA MET A 202 -10.64 16.65 -12.75
C MET A 202 -11.41 16.82 -14.06
N VAL A 203 -11.95 15.74 -14.62
CA VAL A 203 -12.50 15.78 -15.99
C VAL A 203 -14.02 15.67 -16.09
N GLN A 204 -14.72 15.31 -15.01
CA GLN A 204 -16.17 15.05 -15.04
C GLN A 204 -16.98 16.25 -15.56
N SER A 205 -16.59 17.48 -15.22
CA SER A 205 -17.25 18.72 -15.65
C SER A 205 -16.75 19.25 -17.00
N LEU A 206 -15.77 18.60 -17.61
CA LEU A 206 -15.16 19.06 -18.86
C LEU A 206 -15.82 18.40 -20.09
N PRO A 207 -15.86 19.12 -21.23
CA PRO A 207 -16.23 18.54 -22.52
C PRO A 207 -15.36 17.33 -22.85
N ARG A 208 -15.96 16.31 -23.44
CA ARG A 208 -15.33 15.01 -23.71
C ARG A 208 -13.99 15.12 -24.46
N GLU A 209 -13.92 16.00 -25.46
CA GLU A 209 -12.74 16.16 -26.33
C GLU A 209 -11.56 16.82 -25.62
N SER A 210 -11.81 17.64 -24.59
CA SER A 210 -10.76 18.39 -23.88
C SER A 210 -10.14 17.60 -22.72
N ARG A 211 -10.69 16.44 -22.37
CA ARG A 211 -10.32 15.72 -21.13
C ARG A 211 -8.88 15.22 -21.14
N LEU A 212 -8.45 14.60 -22.24
CA LEU A 212 -7.09 14.07 -22.33
C LEU A 212 -6.05 15.19 -22.27
N HIS A 213 -6.28 16.25 -23.05
CA HIS A 213 -5.45 17.45 -23.02
C HIS A 213 -5.34 18.03 -21.61
N HIS A 214 -6.47 18.15 -20.90
CA HIS A 214 -6.49 18.64 -19.53
C HIS A 214 -5.69 17.75 -18.57
N LEU A 215 -5.79 16.42 -18.69
CA LEU A 215 -5.00 15.50 -17.86
C LEU A 215 -3.49 15.63 -18.12
N LEU A 216 -3.08 15.66 -19.39
CA LEU A 216 -1.66 15.72 -19.76
C LEU A 216 -1.02 17.06 -19.40
N SER A 217 -1.77 18.17 -19.48
CA SER A 217 -1.29 19.50 -19.09
C SER A 217 -1.24 19.74 -17.58
N ASN A 218 -1.89 18.90 -16.77
CA ASN A 218 -1.97 19.06 -15.31
C ASN A 218 -1.43 17.82 -14.57
N LEU A 219 -0.40 17.17 -15.13
CA LEU A 219 0.23 16.00 -14.50
C LEU A 219 0.88 16.32 -13.15
N ASP A 220 1.32 17.55 -12.94
CA ASP A 220 1.82 18.04 -11.65
C ASP A 220 0.76 17.97 -10.55
N VAL A 221 -0.47 18.43 -10.83
CA VAL A 221 -1.60 18.34 -9.91
C VAL A 221 -1.94 16.89 -9.61
N ILE A 222 -1.97 16.03 -10.63
CA ILE A 222 -2.23 14.60 -10.48
C ILE A 222 -1.16 13.94 -9.60
N ASN A 223 0.12 14.27 -9.82
CA ASN A 223 1.23 13.77 -9.03
C ASN A 223 1.08 14.12 -7.55
N ASP A 224 0.77 15.38 -7.25
CA ASP A 224 0.62 15.85 -5.88
C ASP A 224 -0.62 15.26 -5.21
N ASP A 225 -1.73 15.14 -5.93
CA ASP A 225 -2.95 14.47 -5.47
C ASP A 225 -2.71 13.00 -5.12
N ILE A 226 -1.99 12.24 -5.96
CA ILE A 226 -1.65 10.84 -5.66
C ILE A 226 -0.77 10.76 -4.41
N GLN A 227 0.26 11.60 -4.32
CA GLN A 227 1.16 11.60 -3.17
C GLN A 227 0.41 11.95 -1.87
N ASN A 228 -0.45 12.96 -1.90
CA ASN A 228 -1.24 13.37 -0.74
C ASN A 228 -2.27 12.32 -0.35
N GLY A 229 -3.00 11.78 -1.34
CA GLY A 229 -3.95 10.69 -1.11
C GLY A 229 -3.27 9.45 -0.53
N TYR A 230 -2.07 9.11 -1.03
CA TYR A 230 -1.31 7.98 -0.51
C TYR A 230 -0.80 8.22 0.91
N ARG A 231 -0.33 9.44 1.22
CA ARG A 231 0.04 9.83 2.60
C ARG A 231 -1.14 9.70 3.55
N LEU A 232 -2.33 10.14 3.14
CA LEU A 232 -3.55 10.01 3.93
C LEU A 232 -3.91 8.53 4.15
N PHE A 233 -3.89 7.72 3.09
CA PHE A 233 -4.09 6.28 3.19
C PHE A 233 -3.10 5.62 4.17
N ALA A 234 -1.81 5.89 4.01
CA ALA A 234 -0.77 5.35 4.88
C ALA A 234 -0.96 5.79 6.35
N SER A 235 -1.34 7.04 6.59
CA SER A 235 -1.65 7.54 7.93
C SER A 235 -2.88 6.85 8.55
N SER A 236 -3.92 6.60 7.75
CA SER A 236 -5.13 5.90 8.20
C SER A 236 -4.86 4.43 8.53
N PHE A 237 -3.96 3.78 7.79
CA PHE A 237 -3.53 2.42 8.09
C PHE A 237 -2.75 2.37 9.41
N SER A 238 -1.82 3.30 9.61
CA SER A 238 -1.10 3.45 10.89
C SER A 238 -2.08 3.67 12.04
N TYR A 239 -3.08 4.54 11.87
CA TYR A 239 -4.13 4.74 12.87
C TYR A 239 -4.89 3.46 13.18
N SER A 240 -5.34 2.72 12.16
CA SER A 240 -6.08 1.47 12.36
C SER A 240 -5.26 0.41 13.09
N LYS A 241 -3.97 0.33 12.80
CA LYS A 241 -3.03 -0.57 13.46
C LYS A 241 -2.85 -0.19 14.93
N VAL A 242 -2.62 1.09 15.23
CA VAL A 242 -2.50 1.61 16.60
C VAL A 242 -3.75 1.31 17.41
N ARG A 243 -4.93 1.52 16.84
CA ARG A 243 -6.21 1.21 17.49
C ARG A 243 -6.35 -0.29 17.79
N SER A 244 -5.92 -1.16 16.88
CA SER A 244 -5.94 -2.61 17.09
C SER A 244 -4.98 -3.05 18.20
N GLU A 245 -3.75 -2.51 18.22
CA GLU A 245 -2.76 -2.80 19.27
C GLU A 245 -3.26 -2.37 20.66
N LEU A 246 -3.91 -1.20 20.75
CA LEU A 246 -4.55 -0.72 21.97
C LEU A 246 -5.67 -1.66 22.43
N ALA A 247 -6.56 -2.07 21.53
CA ALA A 247 -7.67 -2.96 21.86
C ALA A 247 -7.17 -4.30 22.41
N ALA A 248 -6.09 -4.85 21.84
CA ALA A 248 -5.44 -6.06 22.31
C ALA A 248 -4.82 -5.87 23.71
N ALA A 249 -4.05 -4.80 23.93
CA ALA A 249 -3.44 -4.49 25.22
C ALA A 249 -4.48 -4.31 26.34
N LYS A 250 -5.61 -3.64 26.04
CA LYS A 250 -6.72 -3.49 26.98
C LYS A 250 -7.28 -4.85 27.42
N LEU A 251 -7.50 -5.76 26.48
CA LEU A 251 -8.04 -7.09 26.76
C LEU A 251 -7.06 -7.88 27.61
N GLU A 252 -5.77 -7.84 27.28
CA GLU A 252 -4.71 -8.49 28.04
C GLU A 252 -4.62 -7.99 29.49
N PHE A 253 -4.58 -6.67 29.70
CA PHE A 253 -4.50 -6.10 31.05
C PHE A 253 -5.77 -6.36 31.87
N THR A 254 -6.94 -6.29 31.24
CA THR A 254 -8.21 -6.65 31.89
C THR A 254 -8.19 -8.10 32.35
N GLY A 255 -7.68 -9.01 31.51
CA GLY A 255 -7.50 -10.42 31.86
C GLY A 255 -6.53 -10.64 33.02
N LYS A 256 -5.36 -9.98 33.00
CA LYS A 256 -4.37 -10.04 34.09
C LYS A 256 -4.94 -9.55 35.42
N ILE A 257 -5.65 -8.43 35.41
CA ILE A 257 -6.30 -7.88 36.62
C ILE A 257 -7.37 -8.84 37.12
N HIS A 258 -8.25 -9.33 36.24
CA HIS A 258 -9.30 -10.27 36.64
C HIS A 258 -8.71 -11.53 37.30
N LYS A 259 -7.62 -12.07 36.76
CA LYS A 259 -6.91 -13.20 37.37
C LYS A 259 -6.41 -12.86 38.78
N THR A 260 -5.73 -11.72 38.97
CA THR A 260 -5.27 -11.29 40.30
C THR A 260 -6.43 -11.12 41.29
N ILE A 261 -7.59 -10.64 40.83
CA ILE A 261 -8.80 -10.50 41.67
C ILE A 261 -9.30 -11.87 42.13
N VAL A 262 -9.40 -12.83 41.20
CA VAL A 262 -9.84 -14.19 41.52
C VAL A 262 -8.89 -14.84 42.53
N ASP A 263 -7.58 -14.63 42.39
CA ASP A 263 -6.58 -15.15 43.33
C ASP A 263 -6.73 -14.53 44.73
N ILE A 264 -7.01 -13.22 44.83
CA ILE A 264 -7.30 -12.54 46.11
C ILE A 264 -8.59 -13.07 46.74
N GLN A 265 -9.66 -13.22 45.95
CA GLN A 265 -10.94 -13.75 46.44
C GLN A 265 -10.77 -15.16 47.02
N GLY A 266 -9.97 -16.02 46.37
CA GLY A 266 -9.64 -17.34 46.88
C GLY A 266 -8.96 -17.30 48.25
N GLN A 267 -8.05 -16.35 48.48
CA GLN A 267 -7.39 -16.16 49.78
C GLN A 267 -8.35 -15.62 50.84
N LEU A 268 -9.24 -14.71 50.45
CA LEU A 268 -10.23 -14.09 51.34
C LEU A 268 -11.22 -15.13 51.88
N LEU A 269 -11.58 -16.13 51.06
CA LEU A 269 -12.38 -17.28 51.50
C LEU A 269 -11.67 -18.16 52.55
N GLY A 270 -10.33 -18.17 52.57
CA GLY A 270 -9.55 -18.90 53.56
C GLY A 270 -9.59 -18.29 54.96
N ILE A 271 -9.85 -16.99 55.08
CA ILE A 271 -9.83 -16.27 56.36
C ILE A 271 -10.96 -16.72 57.30
N PRO A 272 -12.26 -16.74 56.90
CA PRO A 272 -13.33 -17.23 57.76
C PRO A 272 -13.14 -18.69 58.19
N ALA A 273 -12.67 -19.55 57.28
CA ALA A 273 -12.40 -20.95 57.59
C ALA A 273 -11.30 -21.10 58.65
N ALA A 274 -10.18 -20.37 58.50
CA ALA A 274 -9.11 -20.35 59.48
C ALA A 274 -9.59 -19.79 60.84
N THR A 275 -10.40 -18.74 60.84
CA THR A 275 -10.98 -18.16 62.07
C THR A 275 -11.89 -19.14 62.81
N ILE A 276 -12.78 -19.85 62.09
CA ILE A 276 -13.66 -20.88 62.69
C ILE A 276 -12.83 -22.02 63.27
N ILE A 277 -11.78 -22.47 62.57
CA ILE A 277 -10.90 -23.53 63.07
C ILE A 277 -10.22 -23.11 64.38
N VAL A 278 -9.64 -21.92 64.44
CA VAL A 278 -9.00 -21.41 65.66
C VAL A 278 -10.01 -21.28 66.81
N ALA A 279 -11.20 -20.75 66.54
CA ALA A 279 -12.25 -20.55 67.55
C ALA A 279 -12.84 -21.87 68.09
N THR A 280 -12.96 -22.91 67.26
CA THR A 280 -13.58 -24.18 67.63
C THR A 280 -12.61 -25.23 68.18
N GLN A 281 -11.33 -25.14 67.83
CA GLN A 281 -10.35 -26.16 68.21
C GLN A 281 -9.61 -25.84 69.52
N MET A 282 -9.69 -24.61 70.03
CA MET A 282 -9.15 -24.26 71.34
C MET A 282 -9.92 -24.99 72.46
N LYS A 283 -9.18 -25.65 73.37
CA LYS A 283 -9.75 -26.43 74.48
C LYS A 283 -9.49 -25.77 75.83
N GLU A 284 -10.37 -25.97 76.79
CA GLU A 284 -10.09 -25.59 78.18
C GLU A 284 -8.90 -26.39 78.74
N PRO A 285 -8.03 -25.80 79.57
CA PRO A 285 -6.79 -26.41 79.99
C PRO A 285 -7.00 -27.31 81.22
N GLY A 286 -7.40 -28.56 80.97
CA GLY A 286 -7.52 -29.60 81.99
C GLY A 286 -6.33 -30.55 82.09
N SER A 287 -5.38 -30.52 81.13
CA SER A 287 -4.22 -31.43 81.07
C SER A 287 -3.04 -30.84 80.27
N CYS A 288 -1.82 -31.32 80.49
CA CYS A 288 -0.63 -30.87 79.74
C CYS A 288 -0.79 -31.08 78.22
N LEU A 289 -1.47 -32.15 77.80
CA LEU A 289 -1.75 -32.43 76.38
C LEU A 289 -2.66 -31.38 75.72
N GLN A 290 -3.66 -30.89 76.45
CA GLN A 290 -4.56 -29.83 75.97
C GLN A 290 -3.82 -28.48 75.86
N SER A 291 -2.89 -28.19 76.78
CA SER A 291 -2.04 -27.00 76.69
C SER A 291 -1.13 -27.02 75.45
N TRP A 292 -0.49 -28.16 75.16
CA TRP A 292 0.29 -28.35 73.93
C TRP A 292 -0.56 -28.24 72.66
N THR A 293 -1.81 -28.71 72.70
CA THR A 293 -2.76 -28.59 71.58
C THR A 293 -3.09 -27.11 71.29
N ASN A 294 -3.40 -26.32 72.32
CA ASN A 294 -3.67 -24.88 72.17
C ASN A 294 -2.44 -24.10 71.66
N THR A 295 -1.24 -24.47 72.11
CA THR A 295 0.01 -23.90 71.60
C THR A 295 0.20 -24.22 70.12
N ALA A 296 -0.05 -25.47 69.69
CA ALA A 296 0.03 -25.86 68.28
C ALA A 296 -0.98 -25.11 67.40
N ILE A 297 -2.18 -24.84 67.90
CA ILE A 297 -3.21 -24.05 67.20
C ILE A 297 -2.75 -22.60 67.00
N ILE A 298 -2.19 -21.96 68.03
CA ILE A 298 -1.66 -20.59 67.91
C ILE A 298 -0.45 -20.51 66.97
N VAL A 299 0.46 -21.49 67.04
CA VAL A 299 1.59 -21.57 66.10
C VAL A 299 1.08 -21.75 64.67
N GLY A 300 0.07 -22.58 64.45
CA GLY A 300 -0.60 -22.74 63.16
C GLY A 300 -1.27 -21.46 62.67
N ALA A 301 -1.92 -20.71 63.55
CA ALA A 301 -2.54 -19.43 63.22
C ALA A 301 -1.51 -18.38 62.78
N TRP A 302 -0.38 -18.27 63.49
CA TRP A 302 0.72 -17.37 63.09
C TRP A 302 1.41 -17.81 61.81
N LEU A 303 1.60 -19.13 61.61
CA LEU A 303 2.14 -19.67 60.36
C LEU A 303 1.22 -19.32 59.18
N PHE A 304 -0.10 -19.46 59.34
CA PHE A 304 -1.07 -19.06 58.34
C PHE A 304 -0.99 -17.56 58.02
N VAL A 305 -0.89 -16.70 59.04
CA VAL A 305 -0.73 -15.26 58.84
C VAL A 305 0.55 -14.95 58.06
N VAL A 306 1.68 -15.59 58.38
CA VAL A 306 2.95 -15.38 57.65
C VAL A 306 2.81 -15.78 56.18
N LEU A 307 2.24 -16.95 55.89
CA LEU A 307 2.02 -17.41 54.51
C LEU A 307 1.04 -16.50 53.74
N LEU A 308 0.00 -16.02 54.41
CA LEU A 308 -0.97 -15.08 53.84
C LEU A 308 -0.30 -13.73 53.53
N LEU A 309 0.50 -13.18 54.45
CA LEU A 309 1.24 -11.93 54.23
C LEU A 309 2.23 -12.04 53.06
N LEU A 310 2.98 -13.14 52.96
CA LEU A 310 3.86 -13.41 51.80
C LEU A 310 3.07 -13.41 50.49
N SER A 311 1.87 -14.00 50.49
CA SER A 311 1.01 -14.04 49.31
C SER A 311 0.45 -12.65 48.93
N LEU A 312 0.03 -11.86 49.92
CA LEU A 312 -0.43 -10.49 49.70
C LEU A 312 0.70 -9.60 49.15
N ILE A 313 1.93 -9.75 49.65
CA ILE A 313 3.12 -9.03 49.13
C ILE A 313 3.38 -9.42 47.67
N ASN A 314 3.32 -10.71 47.34
CA ASN A 314 3.52 -11.18 45.97
C ASN A 314 2.47 -10.60 45.00
N GLN A 315 1.20 -10.56 45.42
CA GLN A 315 0.12 -9.94 44.64
C GLN A 315 0.31 -8.42 44.51
N TRP A 316 0.80 -7.76 45.55
CA TRP A 316 1.14 -6.34 45.51
C TRP A 316 2.23 -6.03 44.47
N LEU A 317 3.31 -6.82 44.47
CA LEU A 317 4.41 -6.69 43.50
C LEU A 317 3.93 -6.95 42.07
N THR A 318 3.09 -7.97 41.88
CA THR A 318 2.48 -8.28 40.58
C THR A 318 1.63 -7.11 40.08
N LEU A 319 0.79 -6.55 40.95
CA LEU A 319 -0.06 -5.41 40.62
C LEU A 319 0.75 -4.12 40.38
N ALA A 320 1.89 -3.96 41.05
CA ALA A 320 2.84 -2.88 40.79
C ALA A 320 3.51 -3.02 39.42
N ALA A 321 3.94 -4.22 39.05
CA ALA A 321 4.50 -4.51 37.73
C ALA A 321 3.48 -4.24 36.62
N ILE A 322 2.22 -4.68 36.78
CA ILE A 322 1.13 -4.40 35.83
C ILE A 322 0.89 -2.89 35.70
N SER A 323 0.84 -2.16 36.83
CA SER A 323 0.66 -0.70 36.83
C SER A 323 1.80 0.04 36.11
N ALA A 324 3.04 -0.42 36.27
CA ALA A 324 4.20 0.16 35.61
C ALA A 324 4.17 -0.09 34.09
N GLU A 325 3.81 -1.30 33.66
CA GLU A 325 3.68 -1.64 32.25
C GLU A 325 2.59 -0.80 31.56
N ILE A 326 1.43 -0.64 32.21
CA ILE A 326 0.33 0.21 31.73
C ILE A 326 0.80 1.66 31.57
N SER A 327 1.53 2.18 32.55
CA SER A 327 2.01 3.57 32.53
C SER A 327 3.02 3.79 31.39
N ARG A 328 3.93 2.83 31.18
CA ARG A 328 4.93 2.88 30.09
C ARG A 328 4.26 2.82 28.71
N GLN A 329 3.29 1.93 28.51
CA GLN A 329 2.56 1.86 27.25
C GLN A 329 1.75 3.12 26.99
N LYS A 330 1.08 3.67 28.02
CA LYS A 330 0.36 4.95 27.93
C LYS A 330 1.29 6.08 27.48
N GLN A 331 2.46 6.21 28.11
CA GLN A 331 3.43 7.24 27.77
C GLN A 331 3.97 7.10 26.33
N LYS A 332 4.22 5.86 25.88
CA LYS A 332 4.66 5.59 24.50
C LYS A 332 3.60 6.02 23.49
N LEU A 333 2.34 5.69 23.75
CA LEU A 333 1.22 6.06 22.88
C LEU A 333 0.96 7.58 22.84
N GLU A 334 1.09 8.27 23.98
CA GLU A 334 0.97 9.74 24.06
C GLU A 334 2.12 10.45 23.33
N THR A 335 3.33 9.87 23.33
CA THR A 335 4.51 10.40 22.63
C THR A 335 4.40 10.21 21.11
N ASP A 336 4.00 9.02 20.69
CA ASP A 336 3.95 8.67 19.26
C ASP A 336 2.70 9.25 18.56
N TYR A 337 1.62 9.57 19.29
CA TYR A 337 0.32 9.96 18.73
C TYR A 337 -0.45 11.01 19.58
N ALA A 338 0.09 12.24 19.64
CA ALA A 338 -0.44 13.33 20.47
C ALA A 338 -1.94 13.67 20.23
N ASP A 339 -2.42 13.60 18.99
CA ASP A 339 -3.80 13.97 18.63
C ASP A 339 -4.88 12.94 19.06
N LEU A 340 -4.47 11.72 19.40
CA LEU A 340 -5.37 10.64 19.84
C LEU A 340 -5.41 10.49 21.37
N GLY A 341 -4.59 11.28 22.07
CA GLY A 341 -4.29 11.11 23.50
C GLY A 341 -5.52 11.11 24.41
N SER A 342 -6.51 11.98 24.17
CA SER A 342 -7.64 12.14 25.10
C SER A 342 -8.55 10.91 25.19
N GLU A 343 -8.81 10.23 24.07
CA GLU A 343 -9.61 8.99 24.05
C GLU A 343 -8.80 7.82 24.63
N LEU A 344 -7.49 7.80 24.36
CA LEU A 344 -6.52 6.83 24.87
C LEU A 344 -6.38 6.88 26.39
N THR A 345 -6.20 8.07 26.98
CA THR A 345 -5.97 8.28 28.41
C THR A 345 -7.18 7.85 29.25
N SER A 346 -8.40 8.14 28.78
CA SER A 346 -9.64 7.76 29.47
C SER A 346 -9.78 6.24 29.66
N THR A 347 -9.30 5.46 28.69
CA THR A 347 -9.39 4.00 28.71
C THR A 347 -8.48 3.37 29.75
N PHE A 348 -7.30 3.96 30.01
CA PHE A 348 -6.36 3.47 31.02
C PHE A 348 -6.69 3.91 32.44
N ASN A 349 -7.38 5.06 32.61
CA ASN A 349 -7.75 5.54 33.94
C ASN A 349 -8.66 4.54 34.67
N GLY A 350 -9.65 3.95 33.99
CA GLY A 350 -10.53 2.93 34.59
C GLY A 350 -9.79 1.65 35.03
N VAL A 351 -8.62 1.37 34.45
CA VAL A 351 -7.76 0.24 34.83
C VAL A 351 -6.92 0.60 36.07
N ALA A 352 -6.38 1.83 36.11
CA ALA A 352 -5.62 2.34 37.25
C ALA A 352 -6.48 2.48 38.53
N ASP A 353 -7.72 2.94 38.39
CA ASP A 353 -8.66 3.06 39.52
C ASP A 353 -8.95 1.71 40.16
N ARG A 354 -9.15 0.67 39.34
CA ARG A 354 -9.31 -0.71 39.81
C ARG A 354 -8.06 -1.16 40.56
N ILE A 355 -6.87 -0.92 40.03
CA ILE A 355 -5.61 -1.26 40.71
C ILE A 355 -5.52 -0.58 42.10
N CYS A 356 -5.91 0.69 42.21
CA CYS A 356 -5.90 1.43 43.47
C CYS A 356 -6.82 0.80 44.53
N TRP A 357 -8.08 0.54 44.16
CA TRP A 357 -9.05 -0.11 45.05
C TRP A 357 -8.56 -1.47 45.56
N HIS A 358 -7.90 -2.25 44.69
CA HIS A 358 -7.39 -3.57 45.08
C HIS A 358 -6.19 -3.50 46.02
N ARG A 359 -5.31 -2.51 45.88
CA ARG A 359 -4.23 -2.27 46.85
C ARG A 359 -4.80 -1.96 48.24
N ILE A 360 -5.82 -1.11 48.30
CA ILE A 360 -6.50 -0.79 49.56
C ILE A 360 -7.10 -2.06 50.19
N ALA A 361 -7.77 -2.90 49.39
CA ALA A 361 -8.32 -4.16 49.85
C ALA A 361 -7.25 -5.10 50.43
N LEU A 362 -6.08 -5.24 49.78
CA LEU A 362 -4.95 -6.05 50.27
C LEU A 362 -4.45 -5.57 51.65
N VAL A 363 -4.35 -4.25 51.86
CA VAL A 363 -3.95 -3.70 53.16
C VAL A 363 -4.98 -4.04 54.23
N ILE A 364 -6.27 -3.86 53.94
CA ILE A 364 -7.35 -4.15 54.88
C ILE A 364 -7.33 -5.63 55.28
N ILE A 365 -7.16 -6.54 54.31
CA ILE A 365 -7.06 -7.97 54.56
C ILE A 365 -5.90 -8.29 55.51
N GLY A 366 -4.71 -7.74 55.23
CA GLY A 366 -3.54 -7.94 56.09
C GLY A 366 -3.78 -7.43 57.53
N LEU A 367 -4.40 -6.27 57.69
CA LEU A 367 -4.74 -5.71 59.00
C LEU A 367 -5.74 -6.60 59.77
N VAL A 368 -6.80 -7.06 59.10
CA VAL A 368 -7.81 -7.94 59.69
C VAL A 368 -7.20 -9.28 60.12
N SER A 369 -6.36 -9.89 59.28
CA SER A 369 -5.69 -11.16 59.61
C SER A 369 -4.73 -11.04 60.79
N CYS A 370 -3.91 -9.98 60.83
CA CYS A 370 -3.03 -9.71 61.97
C CYS A 370 -3.83 -9.43 63.26
N GLY A 371 -4.90 -8.63 63.18
CA GLY A 371 -5.78 -8.35 64.30
C GLY A 371 -6.45 -9.62 64.85
N GLY A 372 -6.93 -10.50 63.97
CA GLY A 372 -7.50 -11.79 64.35
C GLY A 372 -6.51 -12.70 65.09
N ALA A 373 -5.26 -12.78 64.63
CA ALA A 373 -4.22 -13.54 65.31
C ALA A 373 -3.83 -12.95 66.67
N MET A 374 -3.83 -11.62 66.81
CA MET A 374 -3.61 -10.96 68.11
C MET A 374 -4.74 -11.26 69.10
N ILE A 375 -6.00 -11.20 68.65
CA ILE A 375 -7.17 -11.55 69.48
C ILE A 375 -7.09 -13.02 69.92
N ALA A 376 -6.78 -13.94 69.01
CA ALA A 376 -6.60 -15.35 69.34
C ALA A 376 -5.46 -15.56 70.35
N SER A 377 -4.35 -14.83 70.19
CA SER A 377 -3.22 -14.87 71.14
C SER A 377 -3.62 -14.32 72.52
N ALA A 378 -4.42 -13.26 72.58
CA ALA A 378 -4.95 -12.73 73.83
C ALA A 378 -5.91 -13.71 74.52
N ALA A 379 -6.79 -14.37 73.75
CA ALA A 379 -7.67 -15.42 74.25
C ALA A 379 -6.88 -16.62 74.81
N TYR A 380 -5.82 -17.04 74.12
CA TYR A 380 -4.91 -18.08 74.60
C TYR A 380 -4.25 -17.72 75.94
N ILE A 381 -3.79 -16.46 76.09
CA ILE A 381 -3.20 -15.98 77.34
C ILE A 381 -4.23 -15.96 78.47
N TYR A 382 -5.48 -15.56 78.18
CA TYR A 382 -6.56 -15.52 79.16
C TYR A 382 -7.03 -16.92 79.61
N ILE A 383 -7.03 -17.89 78.69
CA ILE A 383 -7.40 -19.29 78.98
C ILE A 383 -6.28 -20.01 79.75
N LYS A 384 -5.03 -19.54 79.70
CA LYS A 384 -3.89 -20.16 80.40
C LYS A 384 -4.15 -20.17 81.93
N PRO A 385 -4.19 -21.35 82.59
CA PRO A 385 -4.38 -21.38 84.03
C PRO A 385 -3.12 -20.81 84.70
N LEU A 386 -3.32 -19.89 85.64
CA LEU A 386 -2.28 -19.44 86.56
C LEU A 386 -1.66 -20.69 87.22
N SER A 387 -0.40 -20.95 86.88
CA SER A 387 0.58 -21.83 87.56
C SER A 387 0.00 -22.92 88.48
N ASN A 388 0.05 -24.19 88.06
CA ASN A 388 0.44 -25.36 88.89
C ASN A 388 0.10 -26.76 88.29
N ILE A 389 -0.19 -26.93 87.00
CA ILE A 389 -0.56 -28.26 86.45
C ILE A 389 0.59 -28.98 85.72
N CYS A 390 1.67 -28.29 85.34
CA CYS A 390 2.86 -28.94 84.78
C CYS A 390 4.11 -28.20 85.29
N SER A 391 4.63 -28.62 86.44
CA SER A 391 6.03 -28.42 86.85
C SER A 391 6.88 -29.56 86.31
#